data_AF-A0A3P7PJ00-F1
#
_entry.id   AF-A0A3P7PJ00-F1
#
_cell.length_a   1.000
_cell.length_b   1.000
_cell.length_c   1.000
_cell.angle_alpha   90.00
_cell.angle_beta   90.00
_cell.angle_gamma   90.00
#
_symmetry.space_group_name_H-M   'P 1'
#
loop_
_entity.id
_entity.type
_entity.pdbx_description
1 polymer ?
#
loop_
_entity_poly.entity_id
_entity_poly.type
_entity_poly.pdbx_seq_one_letter_code
_entity_poly.pdbx_strand_id
1 'polypeptide(L)'
;MQVFLAVHVGSAVAINGKWQPSLGKQQGRELLAYSCKVLADDVEPRYSSLSPDQLRKKIHLRSRSSAFAALLRLRSKLLSKTHEYFMKRGYVHIDTPVITANDCEGAGETFSIAEPTSGEEFFAKKDAFLSVSGQLHLEAMVSGISQVYTLSTGCRADKQQSRNHLTEFRMLEAEIAFCDDLSILLKITEDFLRYCIFNLLSDPMMMDDFDSLGQFSAKDHMFVLGSIMDAPPFPRLPYADALKLLNDNNQKFTGRGLTKQNEAFLVDYHKSPVFVTHFPSEQKPFYMLRSPDGKLTESFDLLCPGVCELAGGSIQIRERGKPISGGFGLGFERLLQLLLGVPNIKDTIPFPRWFKHCQC
;
A
#
# COMPACT_ATOMS: atom_id res chain seq x y z
N MET A 1 -47.98 4.02 15.46
CA MET A 1 -47.64 2.80 14.67
C MET A 1 -47.60 3.03 13.15
N GLN A 2 -48.36 3.98 12.58
CA GLN A 2 -48.38 4.25 11.12
C GLN A 2 -47.11 4.94 10.54
N VAL A 3 -46.22 5.51 11.37
CA VAL A 3 -45.08 6.33 10.91
C VAL A 3 -43.96 5.52 10.24
N PHE A 4 -43.87 4.20 10.50
CA PHE A 4 -42.75 3.36 10.04
C PHE A 4 -43.05 2.48 8.81
N LEU A 5 -44.30 2.46 8.32
CA LEU A 5 -44.71 1.58 7.21
C LEU A 5 -44.06 1.95 5.85
N ALA A 6 -43.44 3.13 5.75
CA ALA A 6 -42.81 3.65 4.53
C ALA A 6 -41.27 3.65 4.55
N VAL A 7 -40.63 3.08 5.59
CA VAL A 7 -39.17 2.99 5.65
C VAL A 7 -38.74 1.68 4.97
N HIS A 8 -37.96 1.79 3.90
CA HIS A 8 -37.43 0.66 3.15
C HIS A 8 -35.91 0.54 3.32
N VAL A 9 -35.34 -0.60 2.92
CA VAL A 9 -33.87 -0.74 2.84
C VAL A 9 -33.36 0.38 1.92
N GLY A 10 -32.23 1.00 2.25
CA GLY A 10 -31.66 2.10 1.45
C GLY A 10 -32.23 3.49 1.74
N SER A 11 -33.31 3.61 2.52
CA SER A 11 -33.83 4.91 2.94
C SER A 11 -32.84 5.62 3.88
N ALA A 12 -32.54 6.89 3.59
CA ALA A 12 -31.90 7.78 4.53
C ALA A 12 -32.97 8.33 5.48
N VAL A 13 -32.79 8.15 6.79
CA VAL A 13 -33.79 8.53 7.80
C VAL A 13 -33.20 9.42 8.89
N ALA A 14 -34.00 10.37 9.38
CA ALA A 14 -33.75 11.08 10.62
C ALA A 14 -34.74 10.59 11.69
N ILE A 15 -34.20 10.07 12.80
CA ILE A 15 -34.99 9.48 13.89
C ILE A 15 -34.73 10.25 15.17
N ASN A 16 -35.80 10.70 15.84
CA ASN A 16 -35.74 11.23 17.21
C ASN A 16 -36.40 10.23 18.15
N GLY A 17 -35.78 9.99 19.30
CA GLY A 17 -36.24 8.99 20.25
C GLY A 17 -35.45 9.01 21.56
N LYS A 18 -35.77 8.09 22.45
CA LYS A 18 -35.05 7.89 23.71
C LYS A 18 -34.11 6.70 23.63
N TRP A 19 -32.84 6.93 23.93
CA TRP A 19 -31.83 5.89 24.05
C TRP A 19 -31.99 5.15 25.38
N GLN A 20 -32.27 3.84 25.33
CA GLN A 20 -32.59 3.05 26.53
C GLN A 20 -31.98 1.64 26.47
N PRO A 21 -31.88 0.93 27.62
CA PRO A 21 -31.53 -0.50 27.62
C PRO A 21 -32.49 -1.31 26.74
N SER A 22 -31.94 -2.25 25.97
CA SER A 22 -32.73 -3.16 25.13
C SER A 22 -33.44 -4.18 26.01
N LEU A 23 -34.69 -4.52 25.66
CA LEU A 23 -35.42 -5.62 26.29
C LEU A 23 -35.00 -6.99 25.73
N GLY A 24 -34.45 -7.01 24.50
CA GLY A 24 -33.96 -8.21 23.83
C GLY A 24 -32.50 -8.53 24.17
N LYS A 25 -32.10 -9.79 23.93
CA LYS A 25 -30.73 -10.30 24.20
C LYS A 25 -29.71 -10.02 23.10
N GLN A 26 -30.13 -9.51 21.93
CA GLN A 26 -29.28 -9.35 20.75
C GLN A 26 -28.40 -8.08 20.80
N GLN A 27 -28.75 -7.09 21.61
CA GLN A 27 -28.02 -5.83 21.77
C GLN A 27 -28.18 -5.29 23.19
N GLY A 28 -27.24 -4.47 23.67
CA GLY A 28 -27.31 -3.90 25.02
C GLY A 28 -28.24 -2.68 25.15
N ARG A 29 -28.50 -1.96 24.06
CA ARG A 29 -29.30 -0.73 24.02
C ARG A 29 -30.05 -0.59 22.70
N GLU A 30 -31.13 0.19 22.72
CA GLU A 30 -31.95 0.50 21.55
C GLU A 30 -32.48 1.95 21.60
N LEU A 31 -32.87 2.48 20.44
CA LEU A 31 -33.50 3.79 20.32
C LEU A 31 -35.03 3.61 20.21
N LEU A 32 -35.76 3.95 21.28
CA LEU A 32 -37.22 4.00 21.25
C LEU A 32 -37.67 5.25 20.47
N ALA A 33 -38.00 5.07 19.20
CA ALA A 33 -38.29 6.17 18.27
C ALA A 33 -39.65 6.82 18.53
N TYR A 34 -39.67 8.16 18.64
CA TYR A 34 -40.87 9.00 18.73
C TYR A 34 -41.28 9.56 17.37
N SER A 35 -40.31 9.84 16.50
CA SER A 35 -40.53 10.31 15.14
C SER A 35 -39.47 9.74 14.19
N CYS A 36 -39.86 9.45 12.96
CA CYS A 36 -38.96 9.07 11.88
C CYS A 36 -39.34 9.83 10.61
N LYS A 37 -38.37 10.53 10.01
CA LYS A 37 -38.53 11.24 8.74
C LYS A 37 -37.64 10.58 7.69
N VAL A 38 -38.25 10.11 6.61
CA VAL A 38 -37.51 9.68 5.41
C VAL A 38 -37.01 10.94 4.69
N LEU A 39 -35.70 11.00 4.45
CA LEU A 39 -35.01 12.12 3.80
C LEU A 39 -34.72 11.84 2.33
N ALA A 40 -34.44 10.59 1.99
CA ALA A 40 -34.19 10.12 0.63
C ALA A 40 -34.37 8.60 0.56
N ASP A 41 -34.63 8.09 -0.63
CA ASP A 41 -34.74 6.65 -0.90
C ASP A 41 -33.76 6.21 -1.98
N ASP A 42 -33.26 4.98 -1.84
CA ASP A 42 -32.46 4.31 -2.86
C ASP A 42 -33.33 3.30 -3.61
N VAL A 43 -33.31 3.38 -4.95
CA VAL A 43 -34.12 2.54 -5.83
C VAL A 43 -33.63 1.08 -5.85
N GLU A 44 -32.33 0.83 -5.64
CA GLU A 44 -31.76 -0.53 -5.69
C GLU A 44 -30.67 -0.79 -4.62
N PRO A 45 -31.03 -0.85 -3.33
CA PRO A 45 -30.09 -0.90 -2.22
C PRO A 45 -29.56 -2.30 -1.93
N ARG A 46 -29.11 -3.01 -2.98
CA ARG A 46 -28.68 -4.41 -2.93
C ARG A 46 -27.18 -4.59 -2.69
N TYR A 47 -26.47 -3.56 -2.21
CA TYR A 47 -25.01 -3.53 -2.12
C TYR A 47 -24.38 -4.62 -1.25
N SER A 48 -25.08 -5.11 -0.24
CA SER A 48 -24.64 -6.21 0.62
C SER A 48 -24.58 -7.56 -0.10
N SER A 49 -25.32 -7.71 -1.21
CA SER A 49 -25.36 -8.92 -2.03
C SER A 49 -24.42 -8.88 -3.24
N LEU A 50 -23.83 -7.71 -3.53
CA LEU A 50 -22.96 -7.53 -4.69
C LEU A 50 -21.55 -8.04 -4.39
N SER A 51 -20.96 -8.77 -5.33
CA SER A 51 -19.55 -9.17 -5.27
C SER A 51 -18.62 -7.96 -5.45
N PRO A 52 -17.34 -8.06 -5.05
CA PRO A 52 -16.35 -7.01 -5.32
C PRO A 52 -16.31 -6.58 -6.80
N ASP A 53 -16.41 -7.53 -7.73
CA ASP A 53 -16.45 -7.29 -9.17
C ASP A 53 -17.67 -6.47 -9.60
N GLN A 54 -18.85 -6.77 -9.05
CA GLN A 54 -20.07 -6.00 -9.31
C GLN A 54 -20.00 -4.61 -8.69
N LEU A 55 -19.41 -4.48 -7.49
CA LEU A 55 -19.23 -3.21 -6.81
C LEU A 55 -18.24 -2.29 -7.55
N ARG A 56 -17.22 -2.82 -8.23
CA ARG A 56 -16.34 -2.00 -9.10
C ARG A 56 -17.07 -1.37 -10.29
N LYS A 57 -18.18 -1.96 -10.76
CA LYS A 57 -19.04 -1.36 -11.79
C LYS A 57 -19.94 -0.24 -11.23
N LYS A 58 -20.08 -0.13 -9.91
CA LYS A 58 -20.87 0.88 -9.19
C LYS A 58 -19.97 1.62 -8.18
N ILE A 59 -18.83 2.14 -8.65
CA ILE A 59 -17.73 2.64 -7.81
C ILE A 59 -18.13 3.79 -6.87
N HIS A 60 -19.06 4.64 -7.28
CA HIS A 60 -19.59 5.74 -6.46
C HIS A 60 -20.57 5.28 -5.35
N LEU A 61 -21.06 4.03 -5.42
CA LEU A 61 -22.03 3.48 -4.46
C LEU A 61 -21.47 2.37 -3.57
N ARG A 62 -20.28 1.83 -3.88
CA ARG A 62 -19.76 0.67 -3.15
C ARG A 62 -19.48 0.93 -1.66
N SER A 63 -19.32 2.19 -1.25
CA SER A 63 -19.27 2.57 0.18
C SER A 63 -20.54 2.24 0.95
N ARG A 64 -21.67 1.98 0.27
CA ARG A 64 -22.92 1.49 0.87
C ARG A 64 -22.89 -0.01 1.18
N SER A 65 -21.88 -0.75 0.72
CA SER A 65 -21.60 -2.11 1.18
C SER A 65 -20.92 -2.05 2.54
N SER A 66 -21.43 -2.79 3.54
CA SER A 66 -20.84 -2.86 4.88
C SER A 66 -19.39 -3.35 4.84
N ALA A 67 -19.11 -4.35 4.02
CA ALA A 67 -17.78 -4.93 3.86
C ALA A 67 -16.79 -3.94 3.24
N PHE A 68 -17.19 -3.23 2.18
CA PHE A 68 -16.32 -2.22 1.59
C PHE A 68 -16.14 -1.00 2.51
N ALA A 69 -17.18 -0.60 3.24
CA ALA A 69 -17.07 0.45 4.25
C ALA A 69 -16.10 0.05 5.37
N ALA A 70 -16.11 -1.21 5.81
CA ALA A 70 -15.16 -1.75 6.78
C ALA A 70 -13.73 -1.70 6.24
N LEU A 71 -13.52 -2.10 4.98
CA LEU A 71 -12.23 -1.95 4.30
C LEU A 71 -11.74 -0.49 4.31
N LEU A 72 -12.61 0.49 4.04
CA LEU A 72 -12.22 1.90 4.07
C LEU A 72 -11.86 2.40 5.47
N ARG A 73 -12.56 1.93 6.51
CA ARG A 73 -12.20 2.22 7.91
C ARG A 73 -10.85 1.61 8.27
N LEU A 74 -10.58 0.37 7.89
CA LEU A 74 -9.28 -0.28 8.08
C LEU A 74 -8.17 0.48 7.37
N ARG A 75 -8.37 0.84 6.10
CA ARG A 75 -7.44 1.68 5.34
C ARG A 75 -7.12 2.97 6.10
N SER A 76 -8.14 3.69 6.58
CA SER A 76 -7.96 4.94 7.32
C SER A 76 -7.19 4.74 8.62
N LYS A 77 -7.51 3.70 9.39
CA LYS A 77 -6.82 3.37 10.63
C LYS A 77 -5.36 2.97 10.39
N LEU A 78 -5.08 2.11 9.39
CA LEU A 78 -3.73 1.69 9.01
C LEU A 78 -2.88 2.84 8.46
N LEU A 79 -3.50 3.79 7.75
CA LEU A 79 -2.85 5.04 7.33
C LEU A 79 -2.39 5.84 8.56
N SER A 80 -3.27 6.01 9.55
CA SER A 80 -2.93 6.70 10.80
C SER A 80 -1.83 5.96 11.57
N LYS A 81 -1.87 4.62 11.62
CA LYS A 81 -0.83 3.80 12.25
C LYS A 81 0.51 3.91 11.54
N THR A 82 0.52 4.10 10.22
CA THR A 82 1.74 4.37 9.47
C THR A 82 2.41 5.66 9.94
N HIS A 83 1.66 6.76 10.03
CA HIS A 83 2.21 8.01 10.59
C HIS A 83 2.67 7.85 12.04
N GLU A 84 1.87 7.17 12.88
CA GLU A 84 2.21 6.91 14.28
C GLU A 84 3.56 6.18 14.42
N TYR A 85 3.81 5.15 13.59
CA TYR A 85 5.03 4.34 13.61
C TYR A 85 6.29 5.20 13.42
N PHE A 86 6.31 6.00 12.35
CA PHE A 86 7.46 6.81 11.97
C PHE A 86 7.66 8.00 12.94
N MET A 87 6.58 8.72 13.27
CA MET A 87 6.67 9.87 14.19
C MET A 87 7.13 9.45 15.59
N LYS A 88 6.65 8.33 16.13
CA LYS A 88 7.11 7.82 17.44
C LYS A 88 8.58 7.37 17.43
N ARG A 89 9.15 7.09 16.26
CA ARG A 89 10.55 6.73 16.07
C ARG A 89 11.43 7.94 15.71
N GLY A 90 10.88 9.16 15.75
CA GLY A 90 11.61 10.42 15.51
C GLY A 90 11.71 10.85 14.05
N TYR A 91 11.02 10.18 13.13
CA TYR A 91 11.02 10.59 11.72
C TYR A 91 10.17 11.83 11.52
N VAL A 92 10.63 12.73 10.66
CA VAL A 92 9.87 13.90 10.23
C VAL A 92 9.12 13.60 8.93
N HIS A 93 7.81 13.88 8.91
CA HIS A 93 7.02 13.76 7.69
C HIS A 93 7.37 14.90 6.72
N ILE A 94 7.66 14.56 5.47
CA ILE A 94 7.97 15.50 4.40
C ILE A 94 6.92 15.33 3.30
N ASP A 95 6.23 16.41 2.95
CA ASP A 95 5.41 16.47 1.75
C ASP A 95 6.33 16.63 0.52
N THR A 96 6.36 15.61 -0.33
CA THR A 96 7.12 15.63 -1.59
C THR A 96 6.22 16.10 -2.73
N PRO A 97 6.76 16.87 -3.71
CA PRO A 97 5.96 17.36 -4.82
C PRO A 97 5.52 16.23 -5.74
N VAL A 98 4.27 16.27 -6.18
CA VAL A 98 3.72 15.33 -7.17
C VAL A 98 4.10 15.75 -8.59
N ILE A 99 4.27 17.05 -8.85
CA ILE A 99 4.72 17.56 -10.15
C ILE A 99 6.24 17.63 -10.15
N THR A 100 6.88 17.07 -11.16
CA THR A 100 8.34 16.97 -11.26
C THR A 100 8.82 17.16 -12.70
N ALA A 101 10.04 17.65 -12.87
CA ALA A 101 10.76 17.67 -14.16
C ALA A 101 11.73 16.47 -14.29
N ASN A 102 11.63 15.50 -13.39
CA ASN A 102 12.53 14.35 -13.28
C ASN A 102 11.72 13.06 -13.16
N ASP A 103 12.09 12.05 -13.94
CA ASP A 103 11.52 10.70 -13.95
C ASP A 103 11.92 9.87 -12.71
N CYS A 104 12.85 10.33 -11.86
CA CYS A 104 13.32 9.67 -10.63
C CYS A 104 13.95 8.28 -10.83
N GLU A 105 13.15 7.28 -11.23
CA GLU A 105 13.54 5.91 -11.52
C GLU A 105 14.15 5.76 -12.93
N GLY A 106 13.88 6.70 -13.86
CA GLY A 106 14.43 6.66 -15.23
C GLY A 106 13.86 5.55 -16.11
N ALA A 107 12.73 4.96 -15.70
CA ALA A 107 12.06 3.87 -16.38
C ALA A 107 11.10 4.35 -17.49
N GLY A 108 10.86 5.66 -17.61
CA GLY A 108 10.02 6.27 -18.65
C GLY A 108 8.52 6.02 -18.49
N GLU A 109 8.08 5.47 -17.36
CA GLU A 109 6.67 5.20 -17.06
C GLU A 109 5.98 6.37 -16.34
N THR A 110 6.26 7.61 -16.75
CA THR A 110 5.64 8.82 -16.17
C THR A 110 4.45 9.31 -16.99
N PHE A 111 3.47 9.93 -16.34
CA PHE A 111 2.45 10.73 -17.04
C PHE A 111 3.00 12.13 -17.31
N SER A 112 2.98 12.57 -18.57
CA SER A 112 3.26 13.95 -18.94
C SER A 112 2.09 14.86 -18.60
N ILE A 113 2.39 16.05 -18.08
CA ILE A 113 1.44 17.13 -17.85
C ILE A 113 1.38 17.96 -19.12
N ALA A 114 0.20 18.03 -19.74
CA ALA A 114 0.01 18.84 -20.95
C ALA A 114 -0.04 20.32 -20.59
N GLU A 115 0.81 21.14 -21.20
CA GLU A 115 0.70 22.60 -21.15
C GLU A 115 -0.25 23.10 -22.27
N PRO A 116 -1.10 24.10 -22.00
CA PRO A 116 -1.93 24.72 -23.03
C PRO A 116 -1.07 25.35 -24.13
N THR A 117 -1.54 25.31 -25.38
CA THR A 117 -0.84 25.82 -26.57
C THR A 117 -0.65 27.35 -26.61
N SER A 118 -0.99 28.07 -25.54
CA SER A 118 -0.98 29.54 -25.46
C SER A 118 0.41 30.19 -25.41
N GLY A 119 1.49 29.42 -25.55
CA GLY A 119 2.86 29.92 -25.79
C GLY A 119 3.63 30.38 -24.55
N GLU A 120 2.99 30.50 -23.39
CA GLU A 120 3.66 30.70 -22.09
C GLU A 120 3.91 29.33 -21.43
N GLU A 121 5.18 28.96 -21.25
CA GLU A 121 5.57 27.74 -20.52
C GLU A 121 5.31 27.92 -19.03
N PHE A 122 4.56 27.01 -18.38
CA PHE A 122 4.16 27.15 -16.98
C PHE A 122 5.35 26.97 -16.03
N PHE A 123 6.23 26.01 -16.32
CA PHE A 123 7.40 25.68 -15.48
C PHE A 123 8.74 26.16 -16.06
N ALA A 124 8.74 27.00 -17.10
CA ALA A 124 9.95 27.37 -17.86
C ALA A 124 10.79 26.15 -18.31
N LYS A 125 10.13 25.00 -18.43
CA LYS A 125 10.62 23.70 -18.88
C LYS A 125 9.48 23.02 -19.61
N LYS A 126 9.78 22.45 -20.78
CA LYS A 126 8.78 21.81 -21.65
C LYS A 126 8.19 20.52 -21.09
N ASP A 127 8.89 19.86 -20.18
CA ASP A 127 8.57 18.50 -19.76
C ASP A 127 8.33 18.43 -18.25
N ALA A 128 7.07 18.60 -17.86
CA ALA A 128 6.59 18.36 -16.51
C ALA A 128 5.80 17.03 -16.46
N PHE A 129 5.98 16.29 -15.37
CA PHE A 129 5.45 14.95 -15.18
C PHE A 129 4.79 14.79 -13.81
N LEU A 130 3.93 13.78 -13.69
CA LEU A 130 3.52 13.27 -12.38
C LEU A 130 4.60 12.31 -11.85
N SER A 131 5.00 12.53 -10.61
CA SER A 131 6.09 11.80 -9.98
C SER A 131 5.73 10.35 -9.73
N VAL A 132 6.68 9.46 -9.99
CA VAL A 132 6.60 8.04 -9.62
C VAL A 132 6.98 7.81 -8.16
N SER A 133 7.81 8.69 -7.59
CA SER A 133 8.46 8.54 -6.28
C SER A 133 8.92 9.90 -5.71
N GLY A 134 8.89 10.05 -4.39
CA GLY A 134 9.43 11.19 -3.65
C GLY A 134 10.89 11.03 -3.23
N GLN A 135 11.53 9.90 -3.51
CA GLN A 135 12.84 9.48 -2.98
C GLN A 135 13.91 10.57 -3.11
N LEU A 136 14.11 11.14 -4.30
CA LEU A 136 15.16 12.16 -4.52
C LEU A 136 14.97 13.43 -3.67
N HIS A 137 13.73 13.76 -3.30
CA HIS A 137 13.42 14.86 -2.39
C HIS A 137 13.73 14.49 -0.95
N LEU A 138 13.41 13.27 -0.52
CA LEU A 138 13.77 12.78 0.81
C LEU A 138 15.30 12.75 0.99
N GLU A 139 16.03 12.29 -0.01
CA GLU A 139 17.50 12.35 -0.04
C GLU A 139 18.07 13.78 0.00
N ALA A 140 17.29 14.79 -0.40
CA ALA A 140 17.64 16.19 -0.18
C ALA A 140 17.47 16.58 1.29
N MET A 141 16.35 16.19 1.90
CA MET A 141 16.02 16.54 3.28
C MET A 141 16.95 15.89 4.31
N VAL A 142 17.43 14.67 4.06
CA VAL A 142 18.34 13.97 5.00
C VAL A 142 19.69 14.65 5.21
N SER A 143 20.04 15.63 4.38
CA SER A 143 21.21 16.48 4.62
C SER A 143 21.08 17.40 5.83
N GLY A 144 19.85 17.71 6.27
CA GLY A 144 19.57 18.54 7.45
C GLY A 144 18.70 17.88 8.52
N ILE A 145 17.97 16.81 8.18
CA ILE A 145 17.06 16.09 9.09
C ILE A 145 17.39 14.60 9.03
N SER A 146 17.97 14.03 10.09
CA SER A 146 18.58 12.69 10.05
C SER A 146 17.67 11.54 9.61
N GLN A 147 16.36 11.69 9.70
CA GLN A 147 15.40 10.66 9.32
C GLN A 147 14.08 11.29 8.90
N VAL A 148 13.65 10.98 7.69
CA VAL A 148 12.46 11.55 7.06
C VAL A 148 11.62 10.46 6.42
N TYR A 149 10.34 10.73 6.25
CA TYR A 149 9.44 9.87 5.49
C TYR A 149 8.37 10.68 4.77
N THR A 150 7.77 10.10 3.75
CA THR A 150 6.59 10.65 3.05
C THR A 150 5.56 9.57 2.84
N LEU A 151 4.30 9.99 2.73
CA LEU A 151 3.20 9.16 2.26
C LEU A 151 2.49 9.88 1.12
N SER A 152 3.18 9.94 -0.03
CA SER A 152 2.78 10.77 -1.17
C SER A 152 2.05 9.97 -2.24
N THR A 153 1.51 10.65 -3.23
CA THR A 153 0.93 10.02 -4.41
C THR A 153 2.04 9.67 -5.40
N GLY A 154 2.14 8.39 -5.75
CA GLY A 154 2.94 7.91 -6.88
C GLY A 154 2.04 7.67 -8.10
N CYS A 155 2.51 8.09 -9.26
CA CYS A 155 1.81 7.93 -10.53
C CYS A 155 2.69 7.19 -11.54
N ARG A 156 2.26 6.01 -11.99
CA ARG A 156 2.95 5.23 -13.04
C ARG A 156 2.06 5.07 -14.25
N ALA A 157 2.55 5.45 -15.43
CA ALA A 157 1.90 5.27 -16.72
C ALA A 157 2.01 3.81 -17.23
N ASP A 158 1.84 2.85 -16.33
CA ASP A 158 1.89 1.43 -16.59
C ASP A 158 0.61 0.98 -17.34
N LYS A 159 0.82 0.27 -18.45
CA LYS A 159 -0.26 -0.29 -19.29
C LYS A 159 -0.72 -1.67 -18.83
N GLN A 160 -0.10 -2.26 -17.81
CA GLN A 160 -0.44 -3.59 -17.31
C GLN A 160 -1.80 -3.60 -16.60
N GLN A 161 -2.69 -4.46 -17.07
CA GLN A 161 -4.01 -4.69 -16.46
C GLN A 161 -3.99 -5.92 -15.55
N SER A 162 -3.17 -5.89 -14.49
CA SER A 162 -3.11 -6.99 -13.52
C SER A 162 -3.94 -6.70 -12.26
N ARG A 163 -4.07 -7.68 -11.37
CA ARG A 163 -4.68 -7.52 -10.04
C ARG A 163 -3.79 -6.78 -9.04
N ASN A 164 -2.56 -6.44 -9.42
CA ASN A 164 -1.54 -5.86 -8.54
C ASN A 164 -1.04 -4.49 -9.03
N HIS A 165 -1.61 -3.93 -10.11
CA HIS A 165 -1.16 -2.65 -10.67
C HIS A 165 -2.28 -1.61 -10.63
N LEU A 166 -1.88 -0.41 -10.21
CA LEU A 166 -2.61 0.85 -10.24
C LEU A 166 -1.71 1.87 -10.95
N THR A 167 -2.33 2.85 -11.60
CA THR A 167 -1.59 3.96 -12.20
C THR A 167 -1.46 5.17 -11.26
N GLU A 168 -2.28 5.21 -10.21
CA GLU A 168 -2.26 6.19 -9.13
C GLU A 168 -2.38 5.42 -7.81
N PHE A 169 -1.42 5.61 -6.91
CA PHE A 169 -1.32 4.88 -5.64
C PHE A 169 -0.61 5.72 -4.58
N ARG A 170 -0.63 5.27 -3.33
CA ARG A 170 0.11 5.90 -2.23
C ARG A 170 1.43 5.16 -2.04
N MET A 171 2.51 5.94 -2.05
CA MET A 171 3.87 5.47 -1.83
C MET A 171 4.31 5.89 -0.44
N LEU A 172 4.61 4.92 0.42
CA LEU A 172 5.32 5.17 1.67
C LEU A 172 6.81 5.11 1.35
N GLU A 173 7.55 6.16 1.63
CA GLU A 173 9.00 6.18 1.43
C GLU A 173 9.68 6.77 2.66
N ALA A 174 10.78 6.16 3.09
CA ALA A 174 11.56 6.63 4.22
C ALA A 174 13.05 6.69 3.84
N GLU A 175 13.75 7.71 4.32
CA GLU A 175 15.17 7.93 4.08
C GLU A 175 15.86 8.30 5.39
N ILE A 176 17.07 7.78 5.59
CA ILE A 176 17.82 7.85 6.85
C ILE A 176 19.25 8.27 6.54
N ALA A 177 19.71 9.35 7.17
CA ALA A 177 21.10 9.79 7.12
C ALA A 177 22.01 8.85 7.94
N PHE A 178 23.29 8.81 7.57
CA PHE A 178 24.32 7.96 8.19
C PHE A 178 23.98 6.46 8.18
N CYS A 179 23.29 6.01 7.12
CA CYS A 179 22.93 4.61 6.92
C CYS A 179 23.90 3.97 5.92
N ASP A 180 24.95 3.33 6.42
CA ASP A 180 25.98 2.62 5.66
C ASP A 180 25.85 1.09 5.73
N ASP A 181 24.85 0.59 6.46
CA ASP A 181 24.56 -0.84 6.61
C ASP A 181 23.13 -1.14 6.14
N LEU A 182 23.03 -1.97 5.10
CA LEU A 182 21.76 -2.42 4.53
C LEU A 182 20.88 -3.11 5.58
N SER A 183 21.49 -3.76 6.57
CA SER A 183 20.78 -4.47 7.65
C SER A 183 19.86 -3.57 8.47
N ILE A 184 20.17 -2.27 8.55
CA ILE A 184 19.33 -1.26 9.20
C ILE A 184 18.00 -1.13 8.45
N LEU A 185 18.04 -1.00 7.12
CA LEU A 185 16.84 -0.87 6.29
C LEU A 185 15.99 -2.14 6.33
N LEU A 186 16.61 -3.33 6.29
CA LEU A 186 15.89 -4.60 6.41
C LEU A 186 15.13 -4.67 7.74
N LYS A 187 15.80 -4.31 8.84
CA LYS A 187 15.21 -4.32 10.19
C LYS A 187 14.03 -3.35 10.30
N ILE A 188 14.14 -2.14 9.75
CA ILE A 188 13.07 -1.14 9.82
C ILE A 188 11.87 -1.57 8.98
N THR A 189 12.10 -2.13 7.80
CA THR A 189 11.04 -2.60 6.90
C THR A 189 10.29 -3.78 7.53
N GLU A 190 11.02 -4.73 8.14
CA GLU A 190 10.42 -5.85 8.88
C GLU A 190 9.65 -5.39 10.12
N ASP A 191 10.24 -4.51 10.95
CA ASP A 191 9.58 -3.95 12.14
C ASP A 191 8.29 -3.20 11.77
N PHE A 192 8.31 -2.44 10.67
CA PHE A 192 7.14 -1.71 10.19
C PHE A 192 6.01 -2.65 9.76
N LEU A 193 6.32 -3.69 9.00
CA LEU A 193 5.32 -4.69 8.59
C LEU A 193 4.70 -5.37 9.81
N ARG A 194 5.54 -5.86 10.74
CA ARG A 194 5.08 -6.50 11.97
C ARG A 194 4.28 -5.54 12.86
N TYR A 195 4.66 -4.27 12.93
CA TYR A 195 3.89 -3.25 13.64
C TYR A 195 2.49 -3.08 13.06
N CYS A 196 2.36 -3.01 11.73
CA CYS A 196 1.05 -2.90 11.08
C CYS A 196 0.17 -4.13 11.37
N ILE A 197 0.73 -5.34 11.28
CA ILE A 197 0.01 -6.58 11.57
C ILE A 197 -0.39 -6.62 13.05
N PHE A 198 0.52 -6.31 13.97
CA PHE A 198 0.22 -6.26 15.39
C PHE A 198 -0.92 -5.31 15.72
N ASN A 199 -0.93 -4.09 15.16
CA ASN A 199 -2.01 -3.13 15.41
C ASN A 199 -3.34 -3.59 14.82
N LEU A 200 -3.33 -4.23 13.65
CA LEU A 200 -4.53 -4.81 13.05
C LEU A 200 -5.12 -5.90 13.96
N LEU A 201 -4.28 -6.82 14.43
CA LEU A 201 -4.70 -7.98 15.22
C LEU A 201 -5.07 -7.63 16.67
N SER A 202 -4.49 -6.57 17.23
CA SER A 202 -4.63 -6.23 18.65
C SER A 202 -5.72 -5.20 18.94
N ASP A 203 -6.19 -4.46 17.93
CA ASP A 203 -7.27 -3.48 18.08
C ASP A 203 -8.63 -4.16 17.81
N PRO A 204 -9.50 -4.31 18.83
CA PRO A 204 -10.79 -4.96 18.66
C PRO A 204 -11.67 -4.29 17.59
N MET A 205 -11.60 -2.97 17.45
CA MET A 205 -12.36 -2.27 16.43
C MET A 205 -11.81 -2.50 15.02
N MET A 206 -10.51 -2.76 14.86
CA MET A 206 -9.97 -3.19 13.57
C MET A 206 -10.36 -4.63 13.27
N MET A 207 -10.34 -5.51 14.27
CA MET A 207 -10.78 -6.90 14.09
C MET A 207 -12.26 -7.01 13.71
N ASP A 208 -13.15 -6.22 14.33
CA ASP A 208 -14.57 -6.17 13.94
C ASP A 208 -14.74 -5.76 12.46
N ASP A 209 -13.95 -4.79 12.00
CA ASP A 209 -13.94 -4.37 10.60
C ASP A 209 -13.33 -5.45 9.68
N PHE A 210 -12.28 -6.15 10.13
CA PHE A 210 -11.62 -7.22 9.38
C PHE A 210 -12.57 -8.41 9.17
N ASP A 211 -13.26 -8.85 10.22
CA ASP A 211 -14.25 -9.93 10.16
C ASP A 211 -15.43 -9.58 9.23
N SER A 212 -15.71 -8.28 9.08
CA SER A 212 -16.74 -7.76 8.19
C SER A 212 -16.35 -7.73 6.71
N LEU A 213 -15.09 -8.03 6.35
CA LEU A 213 -14.61 -7.94 4.95
C LEU A 213 -15.27 -8.96 4.01
N GLY A 214 -15.72 -10.10 4.54
CA GLY A 214 -16.43 -11.12 3.75
C GLY A 214 -15.70 -11.49 2.45
N GLN A 215 -16.35 -11.27 1.30
CA GLN A 215 -15.79 -11.62 -0.02
C GLN A 215 -14.59 -10.75 -0.46
N PHE A 216 -14.28 -9.67 0.24
CA PHE A 216 -13.11 -8.84 -0.08
C PHE A 216 -11.80 -9.45 0.43
N SER A 217 -11.84 -10.33 1.43
CA SER A 217 -10.66 -10.98 2.01
C SER A 217 -10.61 -12.46 1.64
N ALA A 218 -9.40 -13.01 1.53
CA ALA A 218 -9.20 -14.46 1.49
C ALA A 218 -9.64 -15.10 2.82
N LYS A 219 -10.29 -16.29 2.75
CA LYS A 219 -10.95 -16.95 3.89
C LYS A 219 -10.03 -17.28 5.06
N ASP A 220 -8.76 -17.58 4.78
CA ASP A 220 -7.79 -18.02 5.80
C ASP A 220 -6.65 -17.01 6.00
N HIS A 221 -6.91 -15.74 5.65
CA HIS A 221 -5.86 -14.72 5.64
C HIS A 221 -5.28 -14.42 7.04
N MET A 222 -6.08 -14.63 8.09
CA MET A 222 -5.61 -14.51 9.48
C MET A 222 -4.46 -15.47 9.80
N PHE A 223 -4.45 -16.66 9.21
CA PHE A 223 -3.35 -17.60 9.38
C PHE A 223 -2.06 -17.07 8.75
N VAL A 224 -2.16 -16.39 7.59
CA VAL A 224 -1.02 -15.75 6.93
C VAL A 224 -0.45 -14.62 7.80
N LEU A 225 -1.31 -13.80 8.40
CA LEU A 225 -0.87 -12.74 9.31
C LEU A 225 -0.19 -13.31 10.56
N GLY A 226 -0.78 -14.35 11.16
CA GLY A 226 -0.20 -15.08 12.29
C GLY A 226 1.16 -15.67 11.94
N SER A 227 1.30 -16.33 10.79
CA SER A 227 2.58 -16.92 10.38
C SER A 227 3.67 -15.87 10.16
N ILE A 228 3.32 -14.66 9.70
CA ILE A 228 4.29 -13.56 9.59
C ILE A 228 4.72 -13.08 10.98
N MET A 229 3.78 -12.96 11.93
CA MET A 229 4.08 -12.52 13.29
C MET A 229 4.93 -13.54 14.07
N ASP A 230 4.66 -14.83 13.89
CA ASP A 230 5.35 -15.91 14.59
C ASP A 230 6.66 -16.31 13.89
N ALA A 231 6.88 -15.85 12.66
CA ALA A 231 8.11 -16.14 11.94
C ALA A 231 9.35 -15.59 12.69
N PRO A 232 10.49 -16.30 12.64
CA PRO A 232 11.78 -15.74 13.04
C PRO A 232 12.12 -14.49 12.18
N PRO A 233 13.23 -13.78 12.47
CA PRO A 233 13.69 -12.70 11.60
C PRO A 233 13.67 -13.14 10.13
N PHE A 234 13.11 -12.29 9.25
CA PHE A 234 12.88 -12.68 7.86
C PHE A 234 14.18 -13.11 7.18
N PRO A 235 14.20 -14.24 6.44
CA PRO A 235 15.41 -14.69 5.79
C PRO A 235 16.01 -13.62 4.88
N ARG A 236 17.33 -13.50 4.89
CA ARG A 236 18.10 -12.56 4.06
C ARG A 236 18.85 -13.35 3.02
N LEU A 237 18.37 -13.31 1.79
CA LEU A 237 18.84 -14.14 0.70
C LEU A 237 19.52 -13.27 -0.34
N PRO A 238 20.85 -13.32 -0.50
CA PRO A 238 21.52 -12.68 -1.62
C PRO A 238 20.92 -13.15 -2.95
N TYR A 239 20.85 -12.28 -3.95
CA TYR A 239 20.24 -12.57 -5.25
C TYR A 239 20.86 -13.80 -5.92
N ALA A 240 22.19 -13.95 -5.82
CA ALA A 240 22.90 -15.14 -6.32
C ALA A 240 22.41 -16.44 -5.65
N ASP A 241 22.19 -16.40 -4.33
CA ASP A 241 21.69 -17.54 -3.57
C ASP A 241 20.22 -17.82 -3.89
N ALA A 242 19.42 -16.78 -4.17
CA ALA A 242 18.06 -16.92 -4.65
C ALA A 242 18.01 -17.66 -6.01
N LEU A 243 18.88 -17.30 -6.95
CA LEU A 243 18.97 -18.00 -8.24
C LEU A 243 19.42 -19.45 -8.08
N LYS A 244 20.40 -19.71 -7.20
CA LYS A 244 20.83 -21.07 -6.89
C LYS A 244 19.69 -21.89 -6.29
N LEU A 245 18.96 -21.34 -5.32
CA LEU A 245 17.82 -22.01 -4.69
C LEU A 245 16.72 -22.33 -5.72
N LEU A 246 16.41 -21.40 -6.61
CA LEU A 246 15.45 -21.61 -7.70
C LEU A 246 15.91 -22.74 -8.63
N ASN A 247 17.17 -22.72 -9.06
CA ASN A 247 17.75 -23.75 -9.91
C ASN A 247 17.73 -25.13 -9.23
N ASP A 248 18.15 -25.22 -7.97
CA ASP A 248 18.18 -26.45 -7.18
C ASP A 248 16.77 -27.06 -7.01
N ASN A 249 15.72 -26.24 -7.13
CA ASN A 249 14.31 -26.66 -7.07
C ASN A 249 13.61 -26.68 -8.44
N ASN A 250 14.39 -26.77 -9.54
CA ASN A 250 13.91 -26.86 -10.92
C ASN A 250 12.98 -25.71 -11.35
N GLN A 251 13.11 -24.53 -10.72
CA GLN A 251 12.37 -23.34 -11.10
C GLN A 251 13.08 -22.63 -12.25
N LYS A 252 12.33 -22.32 -13.31
CA LYS A 252 12.85 -21.53 -14.42
C LYS A 252 12.86 -20.05 -14.04
N PHE A 253 13.96 -19.36 -14.35
CA PHE A 253 14.06 -17.91 -14.23
C PHE A 253 14.66 -17.33 -15.52
N THR A 254 14.49 -16.04 -15.72
CA THR A 254 15.01 -15.32 -16.89
C THR A 254 16.31 -14.61 -16.54
N GLY A 255 17.14 -14.30 -17.54
CA GLY A 255 18.32 -13.44 -17.33
C GLY A 255 17.98 -11.97 -17.01
N ARG A 256 16.70 -11.60 -16.95
CA ARG A 256 16.23 -10.20 -16.75
C ARG A 256 15.71 -9.92 -15.33
N GLY A 257 15.93 -10.83 -14.38
CA GLY A 257 15.45 -10.70 -13.01
C GLY A 257 14.48 -11.81 -12.60
N LEU A 258 13.98 -11.70 -11.36
CA LEU A 258 12.98 -12.61 -10.80
C LEU A 258 11.60 -12.34 -11.39
N THR A 259 10.88 -13.41 -11.75
CA THR A 259 9.46 -13.30 -12.11
C THR A 259 8.58 -13.40 -10.87
N LYS A 260 7.31 -12.98 -10.95
CA LYS A 260 6.34 -13.18 -9.84
C LYS A 260 6.19 -14.63 -9.41
N GLN A 261 6.38 -15.59 -10.32
CA GLN A 261 6.37 -17.02 -9.98
C GLN A 261 7.61 -17.40 -9.15
N ASN A 262 8.77 -16.83 -9.47
CA ASN A 262 9.98 -17.03 -8.68
C ASN A 262 9.83 -16.39 -7.29
N GLU A 263 9.33 -15.16 -7.22
CA GLU A 263 9.10 -14.46 -5.95
C GLU A 263 8.14 -15.24 -5.04
N ALA A 264 7.00 -15.68 -5.58
CA ALA A 264 6.04 -16.49 -4.85
C ALA A 264 6.66 -17.81 -4.37
N PHE A 265 7.46 -18.48 -5.21
CA PHE A 265 8.17 -19.70 -4.83
C PHE A 265 9.13 -19.47 -3.65
N LEU A 266 9.92 -18.39 -3.66
CA LEU A 266 10.85 -18.08 -2.58
C LEU A 266 10.13 -17.88 -1.24
N VAL A 267 9.02 -17.15 -1.25
CA VAL A 267 8.17 -16.95 -0.07
C VAL A 267 7.57 -18.30 0.40
N ASP A 268 7.04 -19.09 -0.52
CA ASP A 268 6.46 -20.40 -0.22
C ASP A 268 7.50 -21.41 0.30
N TYR A 269 8.74 -21.33 -0.17
CA TYR A 269 9.85 -22.16 0.31
C TYR A 269 10.21 -21.82 1.75
N HIS A 270 10.31 -20.53 2.07
CA HIS A 270 10.67 -20.06 3.41
C HIS A 270 9.50 -20.00 4.40
N LYS A 271 8.26 -20.18 3.94
CA LYS A 271 7.02 -20.07 4.74
C LYS A 271 6.93 -18.75 5.53
N SER A 272 7.56 -17.71 5.01
CA SER A 272 7.70 -16.39 5.63
C SER A 272 8.06 -15.35 4.57
N PRO A 273 7.85 -14.06 4.84
CA PRO A 273 8.44 -13.01 4.04
C PRO A 273 9.95 -13.18 3.95
N VAL A 274 10.53 -12.87 2.79
CA VAL A 274 11.97 -13.03 2.54
C VAL A 274 12.52 -11.75 1.91
N PHE A 275 13.68 -11.32 2.38
CA PHE A 275 14.46 -10.27 1.74
C PHE A 275 15.35 -10.90 0.67
N VAL A 276 15.21 -10.46 -0.58
CA VAL A 276 16.24 -10.70 -1.60
C VAL A 276 17.15 -9.49 -1.61
N THR A 277 18.47 -9.69 -1.55
CA THR A 277 19.45 -8.60 -1.38
C THR A 277 20.55 -8.66 -2.44
N HIS A 278 21.32 -7.58 -2.59
CA HIS A 278 22.51 -7.54 -3.43
C HIS A 278 22.26 -7.87 -4.91
N PHE A 279 21.32 -7.14 -5.52
CA PHE A 279 20.98 -7.32 -6.93
C PHE A 279 22.11 -6.87 -7.87
N PRO A 280 22.23 -7.48 -9.08
CA PRO A 280 23.17 -7.03 -10.10
C PRO A 280 22.97 -5.56 -10.48
N SER A 281 24.06 -4.80 -10.58
CA SER A 281 24.07 -3.36 -10.87
C SER A 281 23.35 -2.94 -12.14
N GLU A 282 23.32 -3.82 -13.14
CA GLU A 282 22.69 -3.58 -14.45
C GLU A 282 21.15 -3.65 -14.38
N GLN A 283 20.58 -4.24 -13.33
CA GLN A 283 19.14 -4.41 -13.16
C GLN A 283 18.53 -3.36 -12.21
N LYS A 284 19.34 -2.48 -11.64
CA LYS A 284 18.91 -1.57 -10.58
C LYS A 284 19.26 -0.11 -10.91
N PRO A 285 18.46 0.86 -10.44
CA PRO A 285 18.65 2.28 -10.73
C PRO A 285 20.05 2.81 -10.41
N PHE A 286 20.42 3.90 -11.07
CA PHE A 286 21.76 4.52 -10.97
C PHE A 286 22.11 5.02 -9.55
N TYR A 287 21.11 5.31 -8.71
CA TYR A 287 21.30 5.92 -7.39
C TYR A 287 21.75 4.94 -6.30
N MET A 288 21.58 3.62 -6.49
CA MET A 288 21.88 2.64 -5.44
C MET A 288 23.39 2.43 -5.26
N LEU A 289 23.90 2.34 -4.04
CA LEU A 289 25.33 2.13 -3.76
C LEU A 289 25.83 0.86 -4.47
N ARG A 290 26.94 0.97 -5.21
CA ARG A 290 27.56 -0.17 -5.88
C ARG A 290 28.63 -0.80 -4.99
N SER A 291 28.77 -2.12 -5.09
CA SER A 291 29.90 -2.85 -4.50
C SER A 291 31.24 -2.33 -5.03
N PRO A 292 32.37 -2.55 -4.34
CA PRO A 292 33.69 -2.07 -4.78
C PRO A 292 34.11 -2.53 -6.18
N ASP A 293 33.63 -3.69 -6.63
CA ASP A 293 33.87 -4.22 -7.99
C ASP A 293 32.83 -3.74 -9.03
N GLY A 294 31.85 -2.94 -8.60
CA GLY A 294 30.80 -2.36 -9.43
C GLY A 294 29.69 -3.32 -9.85
N LYS A 295 29.74 -4.60 -9.48
CA LYS A 295 28.85 -5.64 -10.03
C LYS A 295 27.51 -5.77 -9.31
N LEU A 296 27.46 -5.47 -8.02
CA LEU A 296 26.28 -5.60 -7.19
C LEU A 296 25.86 -4.25 -6.60
N THR A 297 24.65 -4.20 -6.07
CA THR A 297 24.10 -3.03 -5.37
C THR A 297 23.86 -3.33 -3.91
N GLU A 298 24.03 -2.36 -3.02
CA GLU A 298 23.55 -2.45 -1.63
C GLU A 298 22.04 -2.19 -1.59
N SER A 299 21.28 -3.15 -2.13
CA SER A 299 19.82 -3.06 -2.31
C SER A 299 19.10 -4.29 -1.81
N PHE A 300 17.80 -4.15 -1.59
CA PHE A 300 16.91 -5.24 -1.23
C PHE A 300 15.51 -5.07 -1.82
N ASP A 301 14.84 -6.21 -2.01
CA ASP A 301 13.40 -6.30 -2.21
C ASP A 301 12.81 -7.21 -1.12
N LEU A 302 11.74 -6.79 -0.45
CA LEU A 302 10.99 -7.60 0.52
C LEU A 302 9.84 -8.31 -0.18
N LEU A 303 9.92 -9.62 -0.26
CA LEU A 303 8.88 -10.48 -0.85
C LEU A 303 7.95 -11.00 0.25
N CYS A 304 6.65 -10.87 0.04
CA CYS A 304 5.61 -11.27 1.00
C CYS A 304 4.57 -12.21 0.37
N PRO A 305 3.88 -13.04 1.19
CA PRO A 305 2.84 -13.96 0.72
C PRO A 305 1.74 -13.24 -0.07
N GLY A 306 1.36 -13.81 -1.22
CA GLY A 306 0.27 -13.32 -2.07
C GLY A 306 0.55 -12.04 -2.87
N VAL A 307 1.31 -11.09 -2.30
CA VAL A 307 1.63 -9.81 -2.96
C VAL A 307 2.98 -9.79 -3.67
N CYS A 308 3.85 -10.76 -3.37
CA CYS A 308 5.25 -10.82 -3.82
C CYS A 308 6.02 -9.57 -3.34
N GLU A 309 6.74 -8.85 -4.21
CA GLU A 309 7.41 -7.61 -3.81
C GLU A 309 6.46 -6.62 -3.11
N LEU A 310 6.75 -6.30 -1.86
CA LEU A 310 6.02 -5.32 -1.04
C LEU A 310 6.80 -4.00 -0.93
N ALA A 311 8.11 -4.08 -0.74
CA ALA A 311 9.00 -2.95 -0.55
C ALA A 311 10.33 -3.18 -1.28
N GLY A 312 10.93 -2.10 -1.75
CA GLY A 312 12.28 -2.10 -2.32
C GLY A 312 13.09 -0.94 -1.72
N GLY A 313 14.39 -1.14 -1.52
CA GLY A 313 15.23 -0.12 -0.91
C GLY A 313 16.71 -0.35 -1.15
N SER A 314 17.51 0.66 -0.80
CA SER A 314 18.95 0.64 -1.01
C SER A 314 19.68 1.66 -0.16
N ILE A 315 20.98 1.44 0.03
CA ILE A 315 21.92 2.52 0.36
C ILE A 315 22.12 3.37 -0.89
N GLN A 316 22.28 4.68 -0.73
CA GLN A 316 22.38 5.64 -1.83
C GLN A 316 23.82 6.06 -2.13
N ILE A 317 24.14 6.25 -3.42
CA ILE A 317 25.39 6.86 -3.89
C ILE A 317 25.22 8.37 -3.79
N ARG A 318 25.98 9.05 -2.94
CA ARG A 318 26.19 10.50 -3.07
C ARG A 318 27.64 10.88 -2.86
N GLU A 319 28.17 11.59 -3.85
CA GLU A 319 29.60 11.93 -3.94
C GLU A 319 29.96 13.27 -3.29
N ARG A 320 28.98 14.16 -3.02
CA ARG A 320 29.27 15.56 -2.59
C ARG A 320 28.39 16.05 -1.45
N GLY A 321 29.03 16.39 -0.33
CA GLY A 321 28.49 17.25 0.73
C GLY A 321 27.30 16.69 1.52
N LYS A 322 27.07 15.37 1.46
CA LYS A 322 25.97 14.70 2.17
C LYS A 322 26.47 13.44 2.88
N PRO A 323 25.88 13.07 4.02
CA PRO A 323 26.17 11.79 4.64
C PRO A 323 25.72 10.66 3.72
N ILE A 324 26.36 9.49 3.87
CA ILE A 324 25.81 8.25 3.32
C ILE A 324 24.39 8.07 3.86
N SER A 325 23.44 7.72 3.00
CA SER A 325 22.04 7.55 3.39
C SER A 325 21.49 6.26 2.79
N GLY A 326 20.37 5.81 3.34
CA GLY A 326 19.65 4.67 2.83
C GLY A 326 18.16 4.88 3.01
N GLY A 327 17.39 4.28 2.13
CA GLY A 327 15.94 4.41 2.15
C GLY A 327 15.24 3.24 1.49
N PHE A 328 13.91 3.23 1.65
CA PHE A 328 13.04 2.25 1.02
C PHE A 328 11.71 2.88 0.63
N GLY A 329 11.07 2.31 -0.38
CA GLY A 329 9.71 2.57 -0.79
C GLY A 329 8.83 1.33 -0.60
N LEU A 330 7.59 1.53 -0.17
CA LEU A 330 6.58 0.48 0.02
C LEU A 330 5.22 0.95 -0.53
N GLY A 331 4.60 0.12 -1.37
CA GLY A 331 3.29 0.40 -1.97
C GLY A 331 2.19 0.28 -0.94
N PHE A 332 1.59 1.38 -0.49
CA PHE A 332 0.60 1.34 0.58
C PHE A 332 -0.62 0.47 0.19
N GLU A 333 -1.07 0.53 -1.06
CA GLU A 333 -2.13 -0.36 -1.55
C GLU A 333 -1.71 -1.84 -1.58
N ARG A 334 -0.44 -2.16 -1.86
CA ARG A 334 0.09 -3.54 -1.76
C ARG A 334 0.21 -3.99 -0.31
N LEU A 335 0.59 -3.10 0.60
CA LEU A 335 0.54 -3.35 2.04
C LEU A 335 -0.90 -3.68 2.47
N LEU A 336 -1.90 -2.92 2.03
CA LEU A 336 -3.30 -3.23 2.32
C LEU A 336 -3.74 -4.56 1.71
N GLN A 337 -3.28 -4.93 0.51
CA GLN A 337 -3.56 -6.27 -0.04
C GLN A 337 -3.03 -7.37 0.89
N LEU A 338 -1.81 -7.21 1.39
CA LEU A 338 -1.20 -8.15 2.32
C LEU A 338 -1.84 -8.12 3.70
N LEU A 339 -2.22 -6.96 4.25
CA LEU A 339 -2.78 -6.88 5.59
C LEU A 339 -4.23 -7.36 5.62
N LEU A 340 -5.00 -7.08 4.57
CA LEU A 340 -6.44 -7.32 4.52
C LEU A 340 -6.84 -8.53 3.67
N GLY A 341 -5.86 -9.27 3.13
CA GLY A 341 -6.11 -10.44 2.29
C GLY A 341 -6.83 -10.12 0.99
N VAL A 342 -6.68 -8.90 0.48
CA VAL A 342 -7.47 -8.39 -0.67
C VAL A 342 -6.86 -8.89 -1.99
N PRO A 343 -7.55 -9.76 -2.77
CA PRO A 343 -6.97 -10.37 -3.96
C PRO A 343 -6.78 -9.43 -5.15
N ASN A 344 -7.42 -8.25 -5.12
CA ASN A 344 -7.35 -7.27 -6.19
C ASN A 344 -7.08 -5.88 -5.62
N ILE A 345 -5.94 -5.29 -5.97
CA ILE A 345 -5.48 -3.99 -5.47
C ILE A 345 -6.50 -2.86 -5.72
N LYS A 346 -7.37 -3.01 -6.72
CA LYS A 346 -8.42 -2.02 -7.02
C LYS A 346 -9.48 -1.90 -5.93
N ASP A 347 -9.56 -2.89 -5.04
CA ASP A 347 -10.46 -2.87 -3.90
C ASP A 347 -9.81 -2.25 -2.65
N THR A 348 -8.49 -2.00 -2.64
CA THR A 348 -7.81 -1.40 -1.48
C THR A 348 -7.91 0.12 -1.42
N ILE A 349 -8.44 0.77 -2.47
CA ILE A 349 -8.58 2.23 -2.59
C ILE A 349 -10.01 2.59 -3.05
N PRO A 350 -10.62 3.73 -2.63
CA PRO A 350 -11.99 4.11 -3.00
C PRO A 350 -12.27 4.41 -4.48
N PHE A 351 -11.29 4.91 -5.23
CA PHE A 351 -11.44 5.24 -6.66
C PHE A 351 -10.17 4.87 -7.43
N PRO A 352 -9.90 3.56 -7.62
CA PRO A 352 -8.74 3.08 -8.36
C PRO A 352 -8.61 3.67 -9.76
N ARG A 353 -7.36 3.96 -10.14
CA ARG A 353 -6.94 4.29 -11.51
C ARG A 353 -6.09 3.15 -12.06
N TRP A 354 -6.37 2.76 -13.30
CA TRP A 354 -5.54 1.81 -14.04
C TRP A 354 -5.69 2.04 -15.54
N PHE A 355 -4.88 1.35 -16.35
CA PHE A 355 -4.92 1.50 -17.79
C PHE A 355 -6.34 1.35 -18.38
N LYS A 356 -6.78 2.37 -19.15
CA LYS A 356 -8.12 2.52 -19.74
C LYS A 356 -9.27 2.73 -18.73
N HIS A 357 -8.98 3.08 -17.47
CA HIS A 357 -10.01 3.36 -16.46
C HIS A 357 -9.71 4.59 -15.61
N CYS A 358 -10.45 5.67 -15.86
CA CYS A 358 -10.38 6.94 -15.14
C CYS A 358 -11.80 7.45 -14.76
N GLN A 359 -12.76 6.55 -14.59
CA GLN A 359 -14.13 6.92 -14.22
C GLN A 359 -14.22 7.32 -12.73
N CYS A 360 -15.15 8.23 -12.44
CA CYS A 360 -15.50 8.65 -11.08
C CYS A 360 -16.64 7.81 -10.49
#